data_AF-A0A5B1CCR7-F1
#
_entry.id   AF-A0A5B1CCR7-F1
#
_cell.length_a   1.000
_cell.length_b   1.000
_cell.length_c   1.000
_cell.angle_alpha   90.00
_cell.angle_beta   90.00
_cell.angle_gamma   90.00
#
_symmetry.space_group_name_H-M   'P 1'
#
loop_
_entity.id
_entity.type
_entity.pdbx_description
1 polymer ?
#
loop_
_entity_poly.entity_id
_entity_poly.type
_entity_poly.pdbx_seq_one_letter_code
_entity_poly.pdbx_strand_id
1 'polypeptide(L)'
;MSKDFNTGEPLGYFLTWTTYGTWLPGDDRGWRKRDEPESQPPNALFRSMAEADMTEPAFILSVTDRATVKETIQKHCHIRGWPLHVANPRTNHVHVVVTAPGYKPETVRDQLKAWCTRNLKETYSDREKFWTEGASRRYLNTEEELEAAIMYASEAQDRKDRDQ
;
A
#
# COMPACT_ATOMS: atom_id res chain seq x y z
N MET A 1 18.99 9.62 -23.45
CA MET A 1 19.07 10.62 -22.37
C MET A 1 19.46 9.87 -21.10
N SER A 2 20.58 10.25 -20.49
CA SER A 2 21.04 9.67 -19.23
C SER A 2 20.04 10.03 -18.14
N LYS A 3 19.47 9.05 -17.43
CA LYS A 3 18.75 9.35 -16.17
C LYS A 3 19.82 9.80 -15.18
N ASP A 4 19.88 11.10 -14.91
CA ASP A 4 20.73 11.61 -13.84
C ASP A 4 20.27 10.98 -12.53
N PHE A 5 21.13 10.14 -11.95
CA PHE A 5 20.90 9.55 -10.64
C PHE A 5 21.03 10.66 -9.60
N ASN A 6 19.90 11.15 -9.10
CA ASN A 6 19.89 12.09 -7.97
C ASN A 6 20.37 11.34 -6.70
N THR A 7 21.54 11.72 -6.18
CA THR A 7 22.11 11.21 -4.92
C THR A 7 21.58 11.95 -3.69
N GLY A 8 20.69 12.94 -3.90
CA GLY A 8 20.02 13.69 -2.84
C GLY A 8 18.82 12.96 -2.24
N GLU A 9 18.07 13.68 -1.40
CA GLU A 9 16.83 13.18 -0.81
C GLU A 9 15.76 12.96 -1.89
N PRO A 10 15.03 11.82 -1.88
CA PRO A 10 13.97 11.56 -2.86
C PRO A 10 12.88 12.64 -2.82
N LEU A 11 12.35 13.00 -4.00
CA LEU A 11 11.23 13.93 -4.13
C LEU A 11 9.95 13.38 -3.50
N GLY A 12 9.83 12.05 -3.41
CA GLY A 12 8.76 11.41 -2.66
C GLY A 12 8.81 9.90 -2.72
N TYR A 13 7.75 9.31 -2.17
CA TYR A 13 7.55 7.87 -2.11
C TYR A 13 6.24 7.50 -2.76
N PHE A 14 6.26 6.45 -3.58
CA PHE A 14 5.06 5.73 -3.96
C PHE A 14 4.94 4.46 -3.12
N LEU A 15 3.96 4.46 -2.21
CA LEU A 15 3.68 3.40 -1.26
C LEU A 15 2.44 2.63 -1.71
N THR A 16 2.49 1.30 -1.58
CA THR A 16 1.30 0.46 -1.79
C THR A 16 1.29 -0.70 -0.81
N TRP A 17 0.19 -0.84 -0.07
CA TRP A 17 -0.05 -1.98 0.81
C TRP A 17 -1.44 -2.57 0.59
N THR A 18 -1.59 -3.85 0.88
CA THR A 18 -2.85 -4.59 0.76
C THR A 18 -3.50 -4.75 2.14
N THR A 19 -4.80 -5.05 2.13
CA THR A 19 -5.54 -5.41 3.33
C THR A 19 -5.24 -6.85 3.76
N TYR A 20 -5.45 -7.18 5.03
CA TYR A 20 -5.19 -8.51 5.54
C TYR A 20 -6.01 -9.58 4.80
N GLY A 21 -5.39 -10.71 4.47
CA GLY A 21 -6.05 -11.85 3.83
C GLY A 21 -6.42 -11.66 2.35
N THR A 22 -6.00 -10.56 1.69
CA THR A 22 -6.35 -10.30 0.28
C THR A 22 -5.21 -10.50 -0.71
N TRP A 23 -4.04 -10.91 -0.23
CA TRP A 23 -2.88 -11.30 -1.05
C TRP A 23 -2.13 -12.45 -0.39
N LEU A 24 -2.50 -13.69 -0.72
CA LEU A 24 -1.94 -14.89 -0.09
C LEU A 24 -0.83 -15.53 -0.96
N PRO A 25 0.11 -16.28 -0.36
CA PRO A 25 0.94 -17.21 -1.11
C PRO A 25 0.09 -18.16 -1.93
N GLY A 26 0.52 -18.48 -3.16
CA GLY A 26 -0.22 -19.37 -4.05
C GLY A 26 -1.45 -18.76 -4.73
N ASP A 27 -1.71 -17.47 -4.56
CA ASP A 27 -2.81 -16.75 -5.19
C ASP A 27 -2.75 -16.81 -6.73
N ASP A 28 -3.94 -16.89 -7.36
CA ASP A 28 -4.10 -17.03 -8.81
C ASP A 28 -3.52 -15.84 -9.61
N ARG A 29 -3.37 -14.67 -8.95
CA ARG A 29 -2.76 -13.47 -9.52
C ARG A 29 -1.22 -13.49 -9.48
N GLY A 30 -0.65 -14.62 -9.07
CA GLY A 30 0.75 -14.75 -8.71
C GLY A 30 1.04 -14.17 -7.32
N TRP A 31 2.12 -14.65 -6.72
CA TRP A 31 2.54 -14.21 -5.38
C TRP A 31 4.04 -13.94 -5.34
N ARG A 32 4.51 -13.17 -4.36
CA ARG A 32 5.94 -12.91 -4.19
C ARG A 32 6.46 -13.61 -2.95
N LYS A 33 7.56 -14.33 -3.11
CA LYS A 33 8.35 -14.83 -1.99
C LYS A 33 9.30 -13.73 -1.54
N ARG A 34 9.56 -13.65 -0.23
CA ARG A 34 10.28 -12.53 0.41
C ARG A 34 11.66 -12.25 -0.20
N ASP A 35 12.30 -13.26 -0.77
CA ASP A 35 13.68 -13.19 -1.30
C ASP A 35 13.79 -13.46 -2.80
N GLU A 36 12.65 -13.53 -3.51
CA GLU A 36 12.64 -13.77 -4.96
C GLU A 36 12.08 -12.54 -5.69
N PRO A 37 12.81 -12.02 -6.71
CA PRO A 37 12.38 -10.81 -7.42
C PRO A 37 11.15 -11.07 -8.31
N GLU A 38 10.95 -12.32 -8.71
CA GLU A 38 9.93 -12.76 -9.64
C GLU A 38 8.61 -13.14 -8.96
N SER A 39 7.52 -12.95 -9.70
CA SER A 39 6.22 -13.46 -9.29
C SER A 39 6.23 -14.98 -9.45
N GLN A 40 5.85 -15.67 -8.39
CA GLN A 40 5.66 -17.09 -8.36
C GLN A 40 4.31 -17.46 -9.01
N PRO A 41 4.22 -18.62 -9.66
CA PRO A 41 2.96 -19.11 -10.21
C PRO A 41 1.95 -19.42 -9.10
N PRO A 42 0.65 -19.47 -9.45
CA PRO A 42 -0.40 -19.92 -8.55
C PRO A 42 -0.08 -21.29 -7.96
N ASN A 43 -0.47 -21.50 -6.70
CA ASN A 43 -0.30 -22.77 -6.00
C ASN A 43 -1.43 -22.95 -4.98
N ALA A 44 -2.42 -23.75 -5.34
CA ALA A 44 -3.60 -23.98 -4.51
C ALA A 44 -3.26 -24.53 -3.12
N LEU A 45 -2.21 -25.36 -2.99
CA LEU A 45 -1.80 -25.89 -1.69
C LEU A 45 -1.29 -24.77 -0.78
N PHE A 46 -0.43 -23.88 -1.29
CA PHE A 46 0.08 -22.74 -0.52
C PHE A 46 -1.02 -21.77 -0.15
N ARG A 47 -1.99 -21.56 -1.04
CA ARG A 47 -3.17 -20.74 -0.75
C ARG A 47 -3.97 -21.34 0.40
N SER A 48 -4.35 -22.62 0.31
CA SER A 48 -5.12 -23.28 1.38
C SER A 48 -4.38 -23.30 2.71
N MET A 49 -3.06 -23.50 2.71
CA MET A 49 -2.24 -23.43 3.92
C MET A 49 -2.25 -22.01 4.51
N ALA A 50 -2.06 -20.99 3.67
CA ALA A 50 -2.10 -19.60 4.11
C ALA A 50 -3.49 -19.19 4.63
N GLU A 51 -4.57 -19.66 4.01
CA GLU A 51 -5.95 -19.47 4.47
C GLU A 51 -6.17 -20.16 5.83
N ALA A 52 -5.64 -21.37 6.04
CA ALA A 52 -5.74 -22.08 7.31
C ALA A 52 -4.96 -21.40 8.46
N ASP A 53 -3.87 -20.70 8.14
CA ASP A 53 -3.08 -19.92 9.10
C ASP A 53 -3.71 -18.55 9.42
N MET A 54 -4.77 -18.14 8.71
CA MET A 54 -5.44 -16.87 8.99
C MET A 54 -6.22 -16.95 10.30
N THR A 55 -6.00 -15.95 11.17
CA THR A 55 -6.69 -15.86 12.46
C THR A 55 -7.93 -14.97 12.42
N GLU A 56 -8.17 -14.32 11.28
CA GLU A 56 -9.30 -13.43 11.05
C GLU A 56 -9.73 -13.56 9.57
N PRO A 57 -11.00 -13.24 9.22
CA PRO A 57 -11.40 -13.19 7.82
C PRO A 57 -10.64 -12.10 7.05
N ALA A 58 -10.57 -12.24 5.73
CA ALA A 58 -9.99 -11.21 4.87
C ALA A 58 -10.71 -9.86 5.06
N PHE A 59 -9.94 -8.77 5.12
CA PHE A 59 -10.50 -7.44 5.31
C PHE A 59 -10.73 -6.76 3.96
N ILE A 60 -11.98 -6.42 3.66
CA ILE A 60 -12.37 -5.69 2.45
C ILE A 60 -12.91 -4.33 2.89
N LEU A 61 -12.28 -3.26 2.39
CA LEU A 61 -12.68 -1.89 2.69
C LEU A 61 -14.00 -1.56 2.00
N SER A 62 -15.03 -1.30 2.80
CA SER A 62 -16.30 -0.74 2.34
C SER A 62 -16.11 0.69 1.82
N VAL A 63 -17.16 1.27 1.22
CA VAL A 63 -17.12 2.67 0.76
C VAL A 63 -16.77 3.62 1.92
N THR A 64 -17.37 3.39 3.09
CA THR A 64 -17.14 4.19 4.30
C THR A 64 -15.72 4.01 4.84
N ASP A 65 -15.19 2.78 4.81
CA ASP A 65 -13.82 2.52 5.27
C ASP A 65 -12.80 3.21 4.37
N ARG A 66 -13.02 3.18 3.04
CA ARG A 66 -12.14 3.88 2.09
C ARG A 66 -12.16 5.39 2.33
N ALA A 67 -13.33 5.97 2.60
CA ALA A 67 -13.42 7.39 2.96
C ALA A 67 -12.64 7.68 4.26
N THR A 68 -12.83 6.86 5.29
CA THR A 68 -12.13 6.96 6.58
C THR A 68 -10.61 6.87 6.41
N VAL A 69 -10.12 5.89 5.64
CA VAL A 69 -8.69 5.71 5.35
C VAL A 69 -8.13 6.91 4.59
N LYS A 70 -8.83 7.39 3.57
CA LYS A 70 -8.40 8.54 2.77
C LYS A 70 -8.27 9.79 3.64
N GLU A 71 -9.31 10.10 4.42
CA GLU A 71 -9.32 11.25 5.31
C GLU A 71 -8.24 11.15 6.39
N THR A 72 -8.03 9.95 6.93
CA THR A 72 -6.98 9.70 7.94
C THR A 72 -5.58 9.98 7.39
N ILE A 73 -5.30 9.50 6.17
CA ILE A 73 -4.02 9.76 5.49
C ILE A 73 -3.85 11.26 5.24
N GLN A 74 -4.87 11.94 4.72
CA GLN A 74 -4.86 13.38 4.48
C GLN A 74 -4.58 14.17 5.76
N LYS A 75 -5.30 13.89 6.85
CA LYS A 75 -5.11 14.54 8.16
C LYS A 75 -3.72 14.28 8.72
N HIS A 76 -3.23 13.04 8.68
CA HIS A 76 -1.90 12.72 9.21
C HIS A 76 -0.80 13.42 8.43
N CYS A 77 -0.86 13.38 7.09
CA CYS A 77 0.09 14.11 6.24
C CYS A 77 0.08 15.61 6.53
N HIS A 78 -1.10 16.22 6.71
CA HIS A 78 -1.22 17.62 7.09
C HIS A 78 -0.54 17.92 8.43
N ILE A 79 -0.79 17.12 9.47
CA ILE A 79 -0.17 17.27 10.80
C ILE A 79 1.36 17.15 10.72
N ARG A 80 1.87 16.26 9.87
CA ARG A 80 3.31 16.03 9.70
C ARG A 80 3.99 17.05 8.79
N GLY A 81 3.23 17.91 8.12
CA GLY A 81 3.75 18.79 7.07
C GLY A 81 4.28 18.01 5.87
N TRP A 82 3.74 16.82 5.58
CA TRP A 82 4.11 16.00 4.43
C TRP A 82 3.20 16.35 3.24
N PRO A 83 3.73 16.91 2.13
CA PRO A 83 2.94 17.11 0.92
C PRO A 83 2.38 15.78 0.41
N LEU A 84 1.06 15.64 0.45
CA LEU A 84 0.34 14.48 -0.05
C LEU A 84 -0.13 14.75 -1.48
N HIS A 85 0.35 13.95 -2.41
CA HIS A 85 -0.03 14.06 -3.82
C HIS A 85 -1.23 13.18 -4.14
N VAL A 86 -1.22 11.93 -3.65
CA VAL A 86 -2.31 10.97 -3.86
C VAL A 86 -2.54 10.13 -2.61
N ALA A 87 -3.82 9.95 -2.25
CA ALA A 87 -4.28 8.88 -1.36
C ALA A 87 -5.51 8.22 -2.01
N ASN A 88 -5.33 6.99 -2.47
CA ASN A 88 -6.35 6.23 -3.20
C ASN A 88 -6.53 4.85 -2.54
N PRO A 89 -7.33 4.75 -1.47
CA PRO A 89 -7.76 3.48 -0.93
C PRO A 89 -8.77 2.82 -1.88
N ARG A 90 -8.51 1.55 -2.16
CA ARG A 90 -9.31 0.61 -2.94
C ARG A 90 -9.94 -0.42 -2.02
N THR A 91 -10.67 -1.40 -2.56
CA THR A 91 -11.36 -2.43 -1.75
C THR A 91 -10.37 -3.31 -0.98
N ASN A 92 -9.20 -3.58 -1.54
CA ASN A 92 -8.23 -4.52 -0.97
C ASN A 92 -6.79 -3.98 -0.90
N HIS A 93 -6.55 -2.72 -1.28
CA HIS A 93 -5.23 -2.08 -1.21
C HIS A 93 -5.33 -0.57 -1.12
N VAL A 94 -4.22 0.08 -0.80
CA VAL A 94 -4.12 1.53 -0.72
C VAL A 94 -2.88 2.00 -1.46
N HIS A 95 -3.06 2.98 -2.33
CA HIS A 95 -1.97 3.71 -3.00
C HIS A 95 -1.76 5.06 -2.33
N VAL A 96 -0.52 5.41 -2.03
CA VAL A 96 -0.15 6.72 -1.50
C VAL A 96 1.09 7.26 -2.22
N VAL A 97 1.00 8.47 -2.73
CA VAL A 97 2.15 9.24 -3.24
C VAL A 97 2.35 10.45 -2.33
N VAL A 98 3.50 10.52 -1.67
CA VAL A 98 3.75 11.51 -0.61
C VAL A 98 5.22 11.93 -0.59
N THR A 99 5.45 13.23 -0.39
CA THR A 99 6.77 13.79 -0.09
C THR A 99 6.94 13.86 1.43
N ALA A 100 7.98 13.25 1.97
CA ALA A 100 8.22 13.20 3.41
C ALA A 100 9.71 13.38 3.74
N PRO A 101 10.23 14.61 3.66
CA PRO A 101 11.64 14.91 3.91
C PRO A 101 12.04 14.56 5.35
N GLY A 102 13.20 13.97 5.53
CA GLY A 102 13.77 13.48 6.78
C GLY A 102 13.25 12.10 7.21
N TYR A 103 12.36 11.46 6.44
CA TYR A 103 11.72 10.21 6.84
C TYR A 103 11.94 9.09 5.84
N LYS A 104 12.32 7.91 6.34
CA LYS A 104 12.35 6.69 5.53
C LYS A 104 10.92 6.26 5.14
N PRO A 105 10.72 5.65 3.96
CA PRO A 105 9.38 5.25 3.50
C PRO A 105 8.71 4.23 4.43
N GLU A 106 9.47 3.40 5.16
CA GLU A 106 8.96 2.48 6.17
C GLU A 106 8.28 3.25 7.31
N THR A 107 8.92 4.32 7.79
CA THR A 107 8.39 5.16 8.86
C THR A 107 7.11 5.86 8.44
N VAL A 108 7.08 6.39 7.21
CA VAL A 108 5.87 7.02 6.64
C VAL A 108 4.74 6.02 6.55
N ARG A 109 4.99 4.86 5.92
CA ARG A 109 4.03 3.75 5.79
C ARG A 109 3.48 3.31 7.15
N ASP A 110 4.36 3.04 8.11
CA ASP A 110 3.96 2.45 9.40
C ASP A 110 3.09 3.41 10.20
N GLN A 111 3.40 4.71 10.18
CA GLN A 111 2.54 5.71 10.80
C GLN A 111 1.18 5.81 10.11
N LEU A 112 1.13 5.86 8.77
CA LEU A 112 -0.13 5.92 8.04
C LEU A 112 -1.00 4.69 8.34
N LYS A 113 -0.42 3.48 8.30
CA LYS A 113 -1.14 2.23 8.64
C LYS A 113 -1.64 2.24 10.08
N ALA A 114 -0.82 2.67 11.04
CA ALA A 114 -1.19 2.73 12.45
C ALA A 114 -2.37 3.69 12.71
N TRP A 115 -2.34 4.89 12.11
CA TRP A 115 -3.44 5.84 12.24
C TRP A 115 -4.71 5.38 11.54
N CYS A 116 -4.61 4.78 10.35
CA CYS A 116 -5.76 4.16 9.70
C CYS A 116 -6.35 3.02 10.54
N THR A 117 -5.52 2.16 11.14
CA THR A 117 -5.99 1.13 12.08
C THR A 117 -6.73 1.76 13.26
N ARG A 118 -6.16 2.81 13.86
CA ARG A 118 -6.79 3.50 15.00
C ARG A 118 -8.20 3.99 14.67
N ASN A 119 -8.38 4.64 13.52
CA ASN A 119 -9.68 5.19 13.13
C ASN A 119 -10.64 4.10 12.65
N LEU A 120 -10.16 3.04 11.98
CA LEU A 120 -11.01 1.91 11.61
C LEU A 120 -11.49 1.11 12.84
N LYS A 121 -10.73 1.07 13.93
CA LYS A 121 -11.15 0.44 15.19
C LYS A 121 -12.37 1.12 15.84
N GLU A 122 -12.74 2.34 15.43
CA GLU A 122 -13.99 2.95 15.87
C GLU A 122 -15.22 2.19 15.32
N THR A 123 -15.10 1.60 14.13
CA THR A 123 -16.13 0.74 13.51
C THR A 123 -15.91 -0.75 13.83
N TYR A 124 -14.65 -1.18 13.89
CA TYR A 124 -14.26 -2.58 14.05
C TYR A 124 -13.47 -2.79 15.36
N SER A 125 -14.14 -2.62 16.50
CA SER A 125 -13.50 -2.62 17.83
C SER A 125 -12.71 -3.90 18.14
N ASP A 126 -13.22 -5.04 17.70
CA ASP A 126 -12.69 -6.37 18.04
C ASP A 126 -11.70 -6.90 17.00
N ARG A 127 -11.44 -6.13 15.94
CA ARG A 127 -10.54 -6.52 14.85
C ARG A 127 -9.12 -6.10 15.16
N GLU A 128 -8.16 -7.00 14.95
CA GLU A 128 -6.73 -6.71 15.13
C GLU A 128 -5.98 -6.59 13.80
N LYS A 129 -6.37 -7.36 12.77
CA LYS A 129 -5.64 -7.45 11.49
C LYS A 129 -6.36 -6.76 10.33
N PHE A 130 -5.90 -5.54 10.01
CA PHE A 130 -6.43 -4.74 8.89
C PHE A 130 -5.57 -4.80 7.62
N TRP A 131 -4.25 -4.91 7.77
CA TRP A 131 -3.29 -4.76 6.68
C TRP A 131 -2.37 -5.97 6.57
N THR A 132 -1.83 -6.24 5.39
CA THR A 132 -0.69 -7.15 5.27
C THR A 132 0.55 -6.59 5.95
N GLU A 133 1.51 -7.44 6.29
CA GLU A 133 2.82 -6.97 6.71
C GLU A 133 3.56 -6.25 5.58
N GLY A 134 4.35 -5.23 5.92
CA GLY A 134 5.14 -4.48 4.95
C GLY A 134 4.30 -3.64 3.96
N ALA A 135 4.93 -3.31 2.83
CA ALA A 135 4.37 -2.63 1.66
C ALA A 135 5.39 -2.62 0.50
N SER A 136 4.88 -2.43 -0.72
CA SER A 136 5.68 -1.91 -1.83
C SER A 136 6.08 -0.46 -1.55
N ARG A 137 7.34 -0.13 -1.85
CA ARG A 137 7.94 1.19 -1.63
C ARG A 137 8.79 1.52 -2.85
N ARG A 138 8.42 2.55 -3.60
CA ARG A 138 9.23 3.08 -4.71
C ARG A 138 9.71 4.48 -4.34
N TYR A 139 11.01 4.71 -4.45
CA TYR A 139 11.63 6.02 -4.34
C TYR A 139 11.40 6.78 -5.65
N LEU A 140 10.98 8.04 -5.55
CA LEU A 140 10.72 8.91 -6.70
C LEU A 140 11.79 10.00 -6.66
N ASN A 141 12.75 9.93 -7.57
CA ASN A 141 13.97 10.76 -7.50
C ASN A 141 13.98 11.90 -8.52
N THR A 142 13.09 11.85 -9.50
CA THR A 142 12.91 12.87 -10.54
C THR A 142 11.44 13.29 -10.62
N GLU A 143 11.19 14.48 -11.19
CA GLU A 143 9.83 15.00 -11.33
C GLU A 143 8.98 14.09 -12.23
N GLU A 144 9.58 13.54 -13.29
CA GLU A 144 8.88 12.61 -14.19
C GLU A 144 8.46 11.32 -13.46
N GLU A 145 9.29 10.81 -12.55
CA GLU A 145 8.94 9.64 -11.74
C GLU A 145 7.82 9.94 -10.75
N LEU A 146 7.80 11.16 -10.21
CA LEU A 146 6.77 11.66 -9.32
C LEU A 146 5.44 11.83 -10.05
N GLU A 147 5.42 12.56 -11.16
CA GLU A 147 4.23 12.77 -12.00
C GLU A 147 3.64 11.43 -12.48
N ALA A 148 4.48 10.52 -12.98
CA ALA A 148 4.04 9.20 -13.40
C ALA A 148 3.44 8.39 -12.24
N ALA A 149 3.98 8.51 -11.03
CA ALA A 149 3.39 7.88 -9.84
C ALA A 149 2.02 8.46 -9.49
N ILE A 150 1.89 9.78 -9.56
CA ILE A 150 0.65 10.50 -9.26
C ILE A 150 -0.46 10.07 -10.22
N MET A 151 -0.16 10.05 -11.53
CA MET A 151 -1.10 9.61 -12.56
C MET A 151 -1.53 8.17 -12.33
N TYR A 152 -0.56 7.25 -12.21
CA TYR A 152 -0.85 5.84 -11.97
C TYR A 152 -1.68 5.61 -10.71
N ALA A 153 -1.28 6.21 -9.58
CA ALA A 153 -1.95 6.00 -8.30
C ALA A 153 -3.37 6.60 -8.27
N SER A 154 -3.63 7.65 -9.05
CA SER A 154 -4.95 8.27 -9.15
C SER A 154 -5.93 7.43 -9.98
N GLU A 155 -5.43 6.80 -11.05
CA GLU A 155 -6.25 5.99 -11.97
C GLU A 155 -6.39 4.54 -11.52
N ALA A 156 -5.43 4.02 -10.74
CA ALA A 156 -5.43 2.64 -10.25
C ALA A 156 -6.77 2.27 -9.57
N GLN A 157 -7.41 1.24 -10.10
CA GLN A 157 -8.65 0.65 -9.56
C GLN A 157 -8.34 -0.66 -8.80
N ASP A 158 -9.40 -1.39 -8.42
CA ASP A 158 -9.33 -2.76 -7.88
C ASP A 158 -8.80 -3.72 -8.95
N ARG A 159 -7.48 -3.69 -9.22
CA ARG A 159 -6.73 -4.40 -10.28
C ARG A 159 -7.59 -5.12 -11.34
N LYS A 160 -7.66 -4.51 -12.53
CA LYS A 160 -7.43 -5.24 -13.77
C LYS A 160 -5.96 -5.05 -14.15
N ASP A 161 -5.29 -6.17 -14.39
CA ASP A 161 -4.15 -6.30 -15.29
C ASP A 161 -2.80 -5.73 -14.81
N ARG A 162 -2.03 -6.61 -14.15
CA ARG A 162 -0.63 -6.82 -14.55
C ARG A 162 -0.58 -8.11 -15.37
N ASP A 163 -1.28 -8.10 -16.50
CA ASP A 163 -0.86 -8.91 -17.62
C ASP A 163 0.14 -8.06 -18.40
N GLN A 164 1.30 -8.67 -18.57
CA GLN A 164 2.52 -8.25 -19.27
C GLN A 164 2.38 -7.12 -20.29
#